data_AF-A0A925WJB9-F1
#
_entry.id   AF-A0A925WJB9-F1
#
_cell.length_a   1.000
_cell.length_b   1.000
_cell.length_c   1.000
_cell.angle_alpha   90.00
_cell.angle_beta   90.00
_cell.angle_gamma   90.00
#
_symmetry.space_group_name_H-M   'P 1'
#
loop_
_entity.id
_entity.type
_entity.pdbx_description
1 polymer ?
#
loop_
_entity_poly.entity_id
_entity_poly.type
_entity_poly.pdbx_seq_one_letter_code
_entity_poly.pdbx_strand_id
1 'polypeptide(L)'
;MSATLLQFEHFYYGQPAADYQAPQRTGLLAASAGITPELAAATVERVTLPLPPFTANHRAWALVRGSRQQPFVMVQVQRSASGQSVAHYSLLPSDLLRTVGGNLRELLKLLDTELPAFGDGVKSLPLLSITPPQPESDDQQTEDILDLMSVVNNRVEVMESLLAAIVRNVPIVVVNAPEEFKARVDFMAGLLALLPFSVRYAVTFATYSTDANDVD
;
A
#
# COMPACT_ATOMS: atom_id res chain seq x y z
N MET A 1 -19.15 -10.35 22.05
CA MET A 1 -18.47 -11.32 21.18
C MET A 1 -17.08 -10.78 20.91
N SER A 2 -16.01 -11.49 21.25
CA SER A 2 -14.65 -11.04 20.92
C SER A 2 -14.44 -11.21 19.42
N ALA A 3 -14.13 -10.12 18.71
CA ALA A 3 -13.81 -10.19 17.29
C ALA A 3 -12.52 -10.99 17.09
N THR A 4 -12.56 -12.04 16.28
CA THR A 4 -11.37 -12.82 15.92
C THR A 4 -10.46 -11.98 15.04
N LEU A 5 -9.22 -11.75 15.48
CA LEU A 5 -8.22 -11.04 14.69
C LEU A 5 -7.91 -11.81 13.41
N LEU A 6 -7.84 -11.10 12.29
CA LEU A 6 -7.33 -11.64 11.03
C LEU A 6 -5.81 -11.47 11.04
N GLN A 7 -5.09 -12.55 10.73
CA GLN A 7 -3.62 -12.57 10.73
C GLN A 7 -3.06 -12.90 9.36
N PHE A 8 -1.93 -12.30 9.01
CA PHE A 8 -1.27 -12.51 7.74
C PHE A 8 0.23 -12.20 7.78
N GLU A 9 0.93 -12.69 6.77
CA GLU A 9 2.38 -12.62 6.66
C GLU A 9 2.83 -11.25 6.15
N HIS A 10 3.99 -10.79 6.63
CA HIS A 10 4.61 -9.54 6.20
C HIS A 10 6.13 -9.59 6.37
N PHE A 11 6.83 -8.71 5.66
CA PHE A 11 8.27 -8.63 5.74
C PHE A 11 8.79 -7.23 5.41
N TYR A 12 10.02 -6.95 5.84
CA TYR A 12 10.76 -5.75 5.51
C TYR A 12 11.91 -6.10 4.59
N TYR A 13 12.09 -5.30 3.54
CA TYR A 13 13.14 -5.45 2.55
C TYR A 13 13.82 -4.10 2.33
N GLY A 14 15.13 -4.09 2.13
CA GLY A 14 15.86 -2.86 1.91
C GLY A 14 17.32 -2.97 2.27
N GLN A 15 17.92 -1.83 2.57
CA GLN A 15 19.34 -1.75 2.95
C GLN A 15 19.48 -1.87 4.48
N PRO A 16 20.36 -2.74 4.99
CA PRO A 16 20.70 -2.75 6.42
C PRO A 16 21.44 -1.46 6.79
N ALA A 17 21.49 -1.14 8.08
CA ALA A 17 22.06 0.12 8.55
C ALA A 17 23.54 0.03 8.29
N ALA A 18 24.07 0.97 7.50
CA ALA A 18 25.45 0.90 7.09
C ALA A 18 26.38 0.95 8.32
N ASP A 19 27.24 -0.05 8.45
CA ASP A 19 28.59 0.21 8.91
C ASP A 19 29.33 0.85 7.71
N TYR A 20 30.03 1.96 7.92
CA TYR A 20 30.50 2.88 6.85
C TYR A 20 31.45 2.25 5.80
N GLN A 21 31.76 0.95 5.91
CA GLN A 21 32.78 0.24 5.14
C GLN A 21 32.23 -0.86 4.21
N ALA A 22 30.95 -1.24 4.28
CA ALA A 22 30.40 -2.35 3.48
C ALA A 22 29.61 -1.88 2.24
N PRO A 23 29.69 -2.59 1.09
CA PRO A 23 28.79 -2.36 -0.04
C PRO A 23 27.34 -2.54 0.40
N GLN A 24 26.49 -1.54 0.14
CA GLN A 24 25.07 -1.58 0.52
C GLN A 24 24.34 -2.67 -0.28
N ARG A 25 24.16 -3.85 0.33
CA ARG A 25 23.34 -4.93 -0.23
C ARG A 25 21.88 -4.69 0.17
N THR A 26 20.98 -4.67 -0.80
CA THR A 26 19.55 -4.77 -0.53
C THR A 26 19.17 -6.23 -0.27
N GLY A 27 18.35 -6.48 0.73
CA GLY A 27 17.93 -7.83 1.07
C GLY A 27 16.76 -7.86 2.04
N LEU A 28 16.36 -9.07 2.41
CA LEU A 28 15.38 -9.30 3.46
C LEU A 28 15.97 -8.83 4.79
N LEU A 29 15.25 -7.96 5.50
CA LEU A 29 15.67 -7.36 6.77
C LEU A 29 14.95 -8.00 7.96
N ALA A 30 13.66 -8.31 7.77
CA ALA A 30 12.85 -8.98 8.77
C ALA A 30 11.66 -9.68 8.10
N ALA A 31 11.20 -10.79 8.66
CA ALA A 31 10.14 -11.59 8.06
C ALA A 31 9.33 -12.33 9.12
N SER A 32 8.03 -12.48 8.87
CA SER A 32 7.20 -13.43 9.61
C SER A 32 7.48 -14.88 9.17
N ALA A 33 7.04 -15.86 9.96
CA ALA A 33 7.48 -17.24 9.84
C ALA A 33 7.19 -17.91 8.48
N GLY A 34 6.13 -17.49 7.78
CA GLY A 34 5.79 -18.01 6.45
C GLY A 34 6.55 -17.37 5.29
N ILE A 35 7.38 -16.35 5.54
CA ILE A 35 8.14 -15.66 4.50
C ILE A 35 9.54 -16.25 4.35
N THR A 36 9.79 -16.91 3.21
CA THR A 36 11.14 -17.34 2.83
C THR A 36 11.87 -16.24 2.05
N PRO A 37 13.21 -16.26 2.00
CA PRO A 37 13.98 -15.32 1.18
C PRO A 37 13.60 -15.35 -0.30
N GLU A 38 13.32 -16.53 -0.85
CA GLU A 38 12.91 -16.72 -2.25
C GLU A 38 11.55 -16.10 -2.50
N LEU A 39 10.62 -16.27 -1.56
CA LEU A 39 9.29 -15.68 -1.63
C LEU A 39 9.38 -14.16 -1.58
N ALA A 40 10.14 -13.61 -0.64
CA ALA A 40 10.36 -12.18 -0.53
C ALA A 40 10.99 -11.59 -1.80
N ALA A 41 12.02 -12.25 -2.34
CA ALA A 41 12.68 -11.82 -3.58
C ALA A 41 11.71 -11.81 -4.77
N ALA A 42 10.91 -12.88 -4.93
CA ALA A 42 9.90 -12.96 -5.99
C ALA A 42 8.79 -11.90 -5.83
N THR A 43 8.39 -11.60 -4.58
CA THR A 43 7.43 -10.52 -4.31
C THR A 43 8.02 -9.16 -4.68
N VAL A 44 9.28 -8.88 -4.32
CA VAL A 44 9.97 -7.60 -4.62
C VAL A 44 10.18 -7.41 -6.11
N GLU A 45 10.59 -8.46 -6.82
CA GLU A 45 10.78 -8.44 -8.28
C GLU A 45 9.49 -8.05 -9.01
N ARG A 46 8.34 -8.52 -8.51
CA ARG A 46 7.02 -8.24 -9.09
C ARG A 46 6.41 -6.93 -8.60
N VAL A 47 6.67 -6.55 -7.35
CA VAL A 47 6.05 -5.41 -6.68
C VAL A 47 7.14 -4.45 -6.24
N THR A 48 7.49 -3.54 -7.15
CA THR A 48 8.46 -2.48 -6.88
C THR A 48 7.73 -1.15 -6.75
N LEU A 49 7.97 -0.45 -5.64
CA LEU A 49 7.50 0.91 -5.43
C LEU A 49 8.72 1.82 -5.23
N PRO A 50 8.88 2.91 -6.01
CA PRO A 50 10.03 3.77 -5.88
C PRO A 50 9.92 4.63 -4.61
N LEU A 51 11.08 5.04 -4.09
CA LEU A 51 11.13 6.03 -3.02
C LEU A 51 10.68 7.40 -3.56
N PRO A 52 9.80 8.12 -2.85
CA PRO A 52 9.49 9.49 -3.19
C PRO A 52 10.72 10.40 -3.01
N PRO A 53 10.74 11.59 -3.65
CA PRO A 53 11.85 12.54 -3.55
C PRO A 53 12.08 12.99 -2.10
N PHE A 54 13.29 13.48 -1.81
CA PHE A 54 13.73 13.92 -0.48
C PHE A 54 12.96 15.16 0.02
N THR A 55 11.78 14.94 0.59
CA THR A 55 11.07 15.92 1.41
C THR A 55 10.56 15.22 2.66
N ALA A 56 10.76 15.86 3.82
CA ALA A 56 10.35 15.31 5.10
C ALA A 56 8.85 14.97 5.02
N ASN A 57 8.49 13.72 5.35
CA ASN A 57 7.13 13.18 5.42
C ASN A 57 6.54 12.49 4.18
N HIS A 58 7.28 12.29 3.09
CA HIS A 58 6.75 11.50 1.96
C HIS A 58 6.97 10.01 2.17
N ARG A 59 5.89 9.33 2.58
CA ARG A 59 5.73 7.88 2.43
C ARG A 59 4.98 7.58 1.14
N ALA A 60 5.45 6.56 0.43
CA ALA A 60 4.73 5.98 -0.69
C ALA A 60 4.14 4.65 -0.25
N TRP A 61 2.94 4.35 -0.73
CA TRP A 61 2.37 3.02 -0.60
C TRP A 61 1.54 2.65 -1.82
N ALA A 62 1.36 1.35 -1.99
CA ALA A 62 0.57 0.79 -3.06
C ALA A 62 -0.18 -0.44 -2.57
N LEU A 63 -1.33 -0.70 -3.19
CA LEU A 63 -2.03 -1.98 -3.15
C LEU A 63 -2.03 -2.52 -4.57
N VAL A 64 -1.36 -3.64 -4.80
CA VAL A 64 -1.21 -4.23 -6.13
C VAL A 64 -1.56 -5.70 -6.12
N ARG A 65 -1.77 -6.25 -7.31
CA ARG A 65 -1.91 -7.70 -7.48
C ARG A 65 -0.54 -8.35 -7.36
N GLY A 66 -0.45 -9.39 -6.55
CA GLY A 66 0.75 -10.20 -6.47
C GLY A 66 0.71 -11.36 -7.47
N SER A 67 0.97 -12.57 -6.98
CA SER A 67 0.96 -13.82 -7.74
C SER A 67 -0.31 -14.63 -7.47
N ARG A 68 -0.49 -15.77 -8.15
CA ARG A 68 -1.60 -16.70 -7.83
C ARG A 68 -1.61 -17.15 -6.37
N GLN A 69 -0.44 -17.24 -5.73
CA GLN A 69 -0.30 -17.65 -4.33
C GLN A 69 -0.43 -16.47 -3.35
N GLN A 70 -0.24 -15.24 -3.84
CA GLN A 70 -0.32 -14.00 -3.06
C GLN A 70 -1.16 -13.00 -3.86
N PRO A 71 -2.49 -13.09 -3.77
CA PRO A 71 -3.35 -12.37 -4.71
C PRO A 71 -3.17 -10.85 -4.62
N PHE A 72 -2.87 -10.34 -3.42
CA PHE A 72 -2.65 -8.93 -3.20
C PHE A 72 -1.44 -8.68 -2.30
N VAL A 73 -0.70 -7.63 -2.63
CA VAL A 73 0.45 -7.16 -1.88
C VAL A 73 0.22 -5.68 -1.61
N MET A 74 0.23 -5.33 -0.32
CA MET A 74 0.33 -3.95 0.09
C MET A 74 1.79 -3.66 0.39
N VAL A 75 2.36 -2.63 -0.23
CA VAL A 75 3.74 -2.23 -0.01
C VAL A 75 3.78 -0.78 0.43
N GLN A 76 4.62 -0.49 1.41
CA GLN A 76 4.97 0.84 1.85
C GLN A 76 6.46 1.04 1.74
N VAL A 77 6.89 2.19 1.24
CA VAL A 77 8.30 2.54 1.14
C VAL A 77 8.54 3.90 1.80
N GLN A 78 9.55 3.94 2.65
CA GLN A 78 10.03 5.16 3.30
C GLN A 78 11.54 5.12 3.50
N ARG A 79 12.13 6.27 3.82
CA ARG A 79 13.41 6.31 4.52
C ARG A 79 13.16 6.24 6.03
N SER A 80 13.85 5.34 6.73
CA SER A 80 13.82 5.30 8.20
C SER A 80 14.50 6.54 8.80
N ALA A 81 14.38 6.77 10.12
CA ALA A 81 15.15 7.80 10.84
C ALA A 81 16.67 7.72 10.60
N SER A 82 17.20 6.51 10.42
CA SER A 82 18.62 6.26 10.12
C SER A 82 19.01 6.57 8.66
N GLY A 83 18.08 7.05 7.84
CA GLY A 83 18.29 7.36 6.43
C GLY A 83 18.29 6.13 5.51
N GLN A 84 18.01 4.93 6.04
CA GLN A 84 17.96 3.69 5.27
C GLN A 84 16.70 3.66 4.40
N SER A 85 16.85 3.14 3.20
CA SER A 85 15.71 2.85 2.34
C SER A 85 15.09 1.52 2.77
N VAL A 86 13.84 1.57 3.23
CA VAL A 86 13.12 0.39 3.74
C VAL A 86 11.76 0.30 3.05
N ALA A 87 11.39 -0.91 2.68
CA ALA A 87 10.08 -1.27 2.17
C ALA A 87 9.43 -2.30 3.10
N HIS A 88 8.17 -2.10 3.46
CA HIS A 88 7.36 -3.04 4.22
C HIS A 88 6.30 -3.63 3.30
N TYR A 89 6.34 -4.94 3.14
CA TYR A 89 5.45 -5.73 2.31
C TYR A 89 4.49 -6.52 3.19
N SER A 90 3.20 -6.41 2.93
CA SER A 90 2.13 -7.14 3.60
C SER A 90 1.37 -7.97 2.58
N LEU A 91 1.29 -9.29 2.81
CA LEU A 91 0.60 -10.22 1.92
C LEU A 91 -0.86 -10.31 2.32
N LEU A 92 -1.73 -9.59 1.62
CA LEU A 92 -3.13 -9.45 2.01
C LEU A 92 -3.98 -10.60 1.42
N PRO A 93 -4.66 -11.40 2.27
CA PRO A 93 -5.61 -12.38 1.79
C PRO A 93 -6.78 -11.73 1.05
N SER A 94 -7.28 -12.36 -0.01
CA SER A 94 -8.44 -11.85 -0.75
C SER A 94 -9.66 -11.62 0.14
N ASP A 95 -9.89 -12.51 1.10
CA ASP A 95 -11.05 -12.44 1.99
C ASP A 95 -10.97 -11.24 2.94
N LEU A 96 -9.76 -10.83 3.32
CA LEU A 96 -9.54 -9.59 4.08
C LEU A 96 -9.95 -8.39 3.24
N LEU A 97 -9.50 -8.29 1.98
CA LEU A 97 -9.86 -7.17 1.10
C LEU A 97 -11.35 -7.14 0.76
N ARG A 98 -11.99 -8.30 0.56
CA ARG A 98 -13.44 -8.39 0.41
C ARG A 98 -14.18 -7.84 1.64
N THR A 99 -13.66 -8.12 2.84
CA THR A 99 -14.24 -7.64 4.10
C THR A 99 -14.03 -6.14 4.27
N VAL A 100 -12.86 -5.61 3.88
CA VAL A 100 -12.56 -4.17 3.85
C VAL A 100 -13.54 -3.43 2.93
N GLY A 101 -13.93 -4.04 1.81
CA GLY A 101 -14.98 -3.50 0.95
C GLY A 101 -14.64 -2.14 0.33
N GLY A 102 -13.36 -1.83 0.18
CA GLY A 102 -12.89 -0.51 -0.30
C GLY A 102 -12.58 0.51 0.78
N ASN A 103 -12.83 0.22 2.07
CA ASN A 103 -12.49 1.11 3.18
C ASN A 103 -10.97 1.22 3.38
N LEU A 104 -10.34 2.14 2.65
CA LEU A 104 -8.88 2.30 2.69
C LEU A 104 -8.38 2.73 4.07
N ARG A 105 -9.22 3.40 4.88
CA ARG A 105 -8.85 3.86 6.22
C ARG A 105 -8.56 2.70 7.17
N GLU A 106 -9.21 1.55 6.97
CA GLU A 106 -8.87 0.34 7.71
C GLU A 106 -7.51 -0.21 7.31
N LEU A 107 -7.16 -0.18 6.02
CA LEU A 107 -5.84 -0.59 5.54
C LEU A 107 -4.73 0.36 5.99
N LEU A 108 -5.03 1.66 6.12
CA LEU A 108 -4.06 2.64 6.63
C LEU A 108 -3.56 2.33 8.04
N LYS A 109 -4.35 1.62 8.86
CA LYS A 109 -3.94 1.21 10.22
C LYS A 109 -2.77 0.21 10.20
N LEU A 110 -2.53 -0.43 9.06
CA LEU A 110 -1.44 -1.38 8.84
C LEU A 110 -0.15 -0.69 8.37
N LEU A 111 -0.23 0.58 7.99
CA LEU A 111 0.92 1.35 7.52
C LEU A 111 1.64 1.97 8.71
N ASP A 112 2.96 1.85 8.72
CA ASP A 112 3.77 2.50 9.72
C ASP A 112 3.80 4.02 9.48
N THR A 113 3.77 4.79 10.55
CA THR A 113 4.06 6.23 10.47
C THR A 113 5.53 6.43 10.08
N GLU A 114 6.42 5.65 10.70
CA GLU A 114 7.86 5.64 10.46
C GLU A 114 8.36 4.20 10.38
N LEU A 115 9.09 3.86 9.32
CA LEU A 115 9.66 2.52 9.18
C LEU A 115 10.86 2.31 10.12
N PRO A 116 10.96 1.14 10.77
CA PRO A 116 12.05 0.83 11.69
C PRO A 116 13.41 0.74 10.99
N ALA A 117 14.46 1.04 11.75
CA ALA A 117 15.84 0.80 11.34
C ALA A 117 16.24 -0.66 11.59
N PHE A 118 16.93 -1.27 10.63
CA PHE A 118 17.42 -2.63 10.71
C PHE A 118 18.95 -2.64 10.65
N GLY A 119 19.60 -3.31 11.61
CA GLY A 119 21.03 -3.61 11.54
C GLY A 119 21.29 -4.87 10.72
N ASP A 120 22.41 -5.54 11.01
CA ASP A 120 22.76 -6.80 10.35
C ASP A 120 21.89 -7.97 10.81
N GLY A 121 21.59 -8.86 9.87
CA GLY A 121 20.84 -10.10 10.09
C GLY A 121 19.32 -9.96 9.91
N VAL A 122 18.68 -11.05 9.52
CA VAL A 122 17.22 -11.11 9.33
C VAL A 122 16.53 -11.29 10.67
N LYS A 123 15.63 -10.38 11.04
CA LYS A 123 14.83 -10.49 12.27
C LYS A 123 13.55 -11.29 12.04
N SER A 124 13.15 -12.09 13.03
CA SER A 124 11.83 -12.73 13.04
C SER A 124 10.76 -11.72 13.45
N LEU A 125 9.61 -11.78 12.77
CA LEU A 125 8.43 -10.96 13.09
C LEU A 125 7.25 -11.83 13.51
N PRO A 126 6.35 -11.31 14.37
CA PRO A 126 5.01 -11.88 14.52
C PRO A 126 4.20 -11.69 13.22
N LEU A 127 3.04 -12.35 13.12
CA LEU A 127 2.08 -12.07 12.06
C LEU A 127 1.46 -10.68 12.26
N LEU A 128 1.19 -9.98 11.15
CA LEU A 128 0.42 -8.75 11.20
C LEU A 128 -1.04 -9.09 11.51
N SER A 129 -1.66 -8.33 12.40
CA SER A 129 -3.03 -8.59 12.87
C SER A 129 -3.90 -7.37 12.67
N ILE A 130 -5.13 -7.58 12.20
CA ILE A 130 -6.16 -6.53 12.11
C ILE A 130 -7.48 -7.06 12.66
N THR A 131 -8.20 -6.19 13.36
CA THR A 131 -9.60 -6.45 13.69
C THR A 131 -10.39 -6.53 12.38
N PRO A 132 -11.33 -7.47 12.21
CA PRO A 132 -12.16 -7.56 11.02
C PRO A 132 -12.69 -6.18 10.63
N PRO A 133 -12.24 -5.64 9.48
CA PRO A 133 -12.56 -4.28 9.10
C PRO A 133 -14.04 -4.17 8.80
N GLN A 134 -14.62 -3.01 9.07
CA GLN A 134 -16.00 -2.73 8.67
C GLN A 134 -16.00 -2.02 7.31
N PRO A 135 -16.95 -2.36 6.42
CA PRO A 135 -17.24 -1.53 5.26
C PRO A 135 -17.46 -0.07 5.65
N GLU A 136 -17.21 0.84 4.71
CA GLU A 136 -17.61 2.25 4.87
C GLU A 136 -19.13 2.34 5.09
N SER A 137 -19.54 3.26 5.96
CA SER A 137 -20.95 3.62 6.11
C SER A 137 -21.43 4.48 4.93
N ASP A 138 -22.74 4.52 4.70
CA ASP A 138 -23.33 5.34 3.63
C ASP A 138 -22.99 6.84 3.79
N ASP A 139 -22.95 7.33 5.03
CA ASP A 139 -22.56 8.71 5.35
C ASP A 139 -21.09 8.97 4.97
N GLN A 140 -20.18 8.06 5.36
CA GLN A 140 -18.76 8.19 5.03
C GLN A 140 -18.54 8.13 3.51
N GLN A 141 -19.25 7.23 2.84
CA GLN A 141 -19.18 7.10 1.39
C GLN A 141 -19.67 8.39 0.70
N THR A 142 -20.70 9.02 1.23
CA THR A 142 -21.22 10.29 0.69
C THR A 142 -20.19 11.41 0.86
N GLU A 143 -19.58 11.52 2.04
CA GLU A 143 -18.49 12.48 2.30
C GLU A 143 -17.32 12.26 1.33
N ASP A 144 -16.88 11.01 1.14
CA ASP A 144 -15.75 10.68 0.27
C ASP A 144 -16.00 11.07 -1.19
N ILE A 145 -17.25 10.95 -1.66
CA ILE A 145 -17.65 11.38 -3.00
C ILE A 145 -17.62 12.92 -3.11
N LEU A 146 -18.12 13.64 -2.10
CA LEU A 146 -18.12 15.10 -2.08
C LEU A 146 -16.70 15.68 -2.02
N ASP A 147 -15.82 15.04 -1.24
CA ASP A 147 -14.40 15.40 -1.17
C ASP A 147 -13.70 15.17 -2.51
N LEU A 148 -13.95 14.04 -3.17
CA LEU A 148 -13.45 13.78 -4.52
C LEU A 148 -13.91 14.86 -5.51
N MET A 149 -15.20 15.21 -5.50
CA MET A 149 -15.77 16.25 -6.36
C MET A 149 -15.06 17.59 -6.14
N SER A 150 -14.71 17.91 -4.90
CA SER A 150 -13.94 19.11 -4.56
C SER A 150 -12.51 19.04 -5.14
N VAL A 151 -11.81 17.91 -4.99
CA VAL A 151 -10.45 17.71 -5.51
C VAL A 151 -10.40 17.80 -7.03
N VAL A 152 -11.38 17.23 -7.74
CA VAL A 152 -11.45 17.29 -9.21
C VAL A 152 -12.12 18.56 -9.73
N ASN A 153 -12.43 19.55 -8.88
CA ASN A 153 -13.14 20.78 -9.24
C ASN A 153 -14.46 20.54 -9.99
N ASN A 154 -15.24 19.55 -9.55
CA ASN A 154 -16.51 19.12 -10.14
C ASN A 154 -16.42 18.68 -11.61
N ARG A 155 -15.22 18.32 -12.09
CA ARG A 155 -14.99 17.83 -13.45
C ARG A 155 -15.38 16.37 -13.57
N VAL A 156 -16.66 16.13 -13.87
CA VAL A 156 -17.25 14.78 -14.01
C VAL A 156 -16.50 13.94 -15.05
N GLU A 157 -16.04 14.55 -16.13
CA GLU A 157 -15.31 13.87 -17.19
C GLU A 157 -13.97 13.27 -16.72
N VAL A 158 -13.34 13.88 -15.70
CA VAL A 158 -12.12 13.36 -15.08
C VAL A 158 -12.45 12.13 -14.25
N MET A 159 -13.53 12.17 -13.46
CA MET A 159 -13.98 11.03 -12.67
C MET A 159 -14.35 9.85 -13.56
N GLU A 160 -15.10 10.08 -14.65
CA GLU A 160 -15.45 9.04 -15.63
C GLU A 160 -14.21 8.41 -16.26
N SER A 161 -13.21 9.22 -16.61
CA SER A 161 -11.96 8.74 -17.19
C SER A 161 -11.18 7.85 -16.21
N LEU A 162 -11.13 8.24 -14.93
CA LEU A 162 -10.48 7.47 -13.86
C LEU A 162 -11.24 6.17 -13.57
N LEU A 163 -12.57 6.21 -13.51
CA LEU A 163 -13.40 5.01 -13.35
C LEU A 163 -13.25 4.06 -14.53
N ALA A 164 -13.21 4.58 -15.77
CA ALA A 164 -12.97 3.79 -16.96
C ALA A 164 -11.59 3.11 -16.92
N ALA A 165 -10.56 3.78 -16.42
CA ALA A 165 -9.24 3.19 -16.21
C ALA A 165 -9.30 2.03 -15.20
N ILE A 166 -9.98 2.22 -14.06
CA ILE A 166 -10.16 1.17 -13.05
C ILE A 166 -10.90 -0.05 -13.63
N VAL A 167 -11.99 0.17 -14.37
CA VAL A 167 -12.76 -0.92 -15.02
C VAL A 167 -11.91 -1.69 -16.03
N ARG A 168 -10.95 -1.03 -16.68
CA ARG A 168 -9.99 -1.64 -17.61
C ARG A 168 -8.80 -2.30 -16.90
N ASN A 169 -8.79 -2.37 -15.57
CA ASN A 169 -7.65 -2.81 -14.75
C ASN A 169 -6.36 -2.02 -15.01
N VAL A 170 -6.47 -0.74 -15.38
CA VAL A 170 -5.32 0.15 -15.48
C VAL A 170 -4.99 0.66 -14.07
N PRO A 171 -3.76 0.47 -13.56
CA PRO A 171 -3.37 0.97 -12.25
C PRO A 171 -3.47 2.49 -12.18
N ILE A 172 -4.05 2.99 -11.08
CA ILE A 172 -4.09 4.43 -10.83
C ILE A 172 -2.80 4.82 -10.10
N VAL A 173 -2.07 5.76 -10.71
CA VAL A 173 -0.87 6.35 -10.12
C VAL A 173 -1.16 7.80 -9.77
N VAL A 174 -1.03 8.13 -8.49
CA VAL A 174 -1.18 9.51 -7.99
C VAL A 174 0.22 10.14 -7.89
N VAL A 175 0.58 11.01 -8.83
CA VAL A 175 1.90 11.65 -8.91
C VAL A 175 1.81 13.12 -8.50
N ASN A 176 2.59 13.53 -7.49
CA ASN A 176 2.80 14.92 -7.08
C ASN A 176 1.55 15.78 -6.76
N ALA A 177 0.35 15.18 -6.69
CA ALA A 177 -0.87 15.86 -6.24
C ALA A 177 -1.94 14.82 -5.84
N PRO A 178 -2.63 14.97 -4.70
CA PRO A 178 -2.37 15.93 -3.62
C PRO A 178 -1.00 15.75 -2.94
N GLU A 179 -0.38 16.84 -2.44
CA GLU A 179 0.92 16.79 -1.73
C GLU A 179 0.83 16.06 -0.38
N GLU A 180 -0.29 16.22 0.32
CA GLU A 180 -0.54 15.58 1.60
C GLU A 180 -0.91 14.11 1.42
N PHE A 181 -0.29 13.23 2.23
CA PHE A 181 -0.58 11.80 2.22
C PHE A 181 -2.07 11.51 2.46
N LYS A 182 -2.69 12.19 3.44
CA LYS A 182 -4.10 12.02 3.77
C LYS A 182 -4.99 12.34 2.56
N ALA A 183 -4.75 13.47 1.91
CA ALA A 183 -5.49 13.87 0.72
C ALA A 183 -5.34 12.89 -0.46
N ARG A 184 -4.17 12.25 -0.65
CA ARG A 184 -4.03 11.16 -1.65
C ARG A 184 -4.90 9.96 -1.33
N VAL A 185 -5.02 9.62 -0.04
CA VAL A 185 -5.86 8.49 0.38
C VAL A 185 -7.34 8.84 0.26
N ASP A 186 -7.74 10.03 0.69
CA ASP A 186 -9.13 10.50 0.58
C ASP A 186 -9.56 10.56 -0.91
N PHE A 187 -8.67 11.00 -1.80
CA PHE A 187 -8.90 10.95 -3.25
C PHE A 187 -9.17 9.52 -3.76
N MET A 188 -8.34 8.56 -3.35
CA MET A 188 -8.55 7.15 -3.72
C MET A 188 -9.84 6.58 -3.08
N ALA A 189 -10.14 6.93 -1.83
CA ALA A 189 -11.36 6.50 -1.14
C ALA A 189 -12.60 6.99 -1.89
N GLY A 190 -12.64 8.27 -2.29
CA GLY A 190 -13.72 8.83 -3.10
C GLY A 190 -13.88 8.14 -4.46
N LEU A 191 -12.78 7.76 -5.12
CA LEU A 191 -12.86 6.99 -6.36
C LEU A 191 -13.45 5.59 -6.14
N LEU A 192 -13.08 4.91 -5.05
CA LEU A 192 -13.64 3.60 -4.70
C LEU A 192 -15.10 3.70 -4.28
N ALA A 193 -15.50 4.78 -3.60
CA ALA A 193 -16.88 5.05 -3.20
C ALA A 193 -17.84 5.10 -4.39
N LEU A 194 -17.39 5.59 -5.55
CA LEU A 194 -18.17 5.61 -6.80
C LEU A 194 -18.36 4.23 -7.44
N LEU A 195 -17.57 3.23 -7.04
CA LEU A 195 -17.66 1.88 -7.59
C LEU A 195 -18.67 1.02 -6.82
N PRO A 196 -19.30 0.03 -7.47
CA PRO A 196 -20.06 -1.00 -6.78
C PRO A 196 -19.19 -1.73 -5.75
N PHE A 197 -19.77 -2.04 -4.58
CA PHE A 197 -19.08 -2.74 -3.49
C PHE A 197 -18.34 -4.01 -3.96
N SER A 198 -18.94 -4.74 -4.90
CA SER A 198 -18.40 -5.99 -5.45
C SER A 198 -17.09 -5.86 -6.22
N VAL A 199 -16.67 -4.65 -6.61
CA VAL A 199 -15.42 -4.44 -7.38
C VAL A 199 -14.37 -3.63 -6.62
N ARG A 200 -14.74 -2.92 -5.55
CA ARG A 200 -13.83 -2.05 -4.77
C ARG A 200 -12.58 -2.77 -4.30
N TYR A 201 -12.74 -3.99 -3.79
CA TYR A 201 -11.62 -4.77 -3.23
C TYR A 201 -10.57 -5.18 -4.28
N ALA A 202 -10.91 -5.14 -5.56
CA ALA A 202 -10.05 -5.60 -6.65
C ALA A 202 -9.23 -4.47 -7.27
N VAL A 203 -9.45 -3.23 -6.85
CA VAL A 203 -8.77 -2.05 -7.39
C VAL A 203 -7.35 -1.99 -6.85
N THR A 204 -6.40 -1.75 -7.76
CA THR A 204 -4.99 -1.55 -7.46
C THR A 204 -4.57 -0.12 -7.74
N PHE A 205 -3.64 0.39 -6.93
CA PHE A 205 -3.15 1.75 -7.06
C PHE A 205 -1.77 1.90 -6.42
N ALA A 206 -1.06 2.94 -6.83
CA ALA A 206 0.16 3.41 -6.20
C ALA A 206 0.06 4.91 -5.93
N THR A 207 0.46 5.32 -4.72
CA THR A 207 0.47 6.75 -4.33
C THR A 207 1.74 7.49 -4.75
N TYR A 208 2.63 6.80 -5.47
CA TYR A 208 3.81 7.35 -6.11
C TYR A 208 4.32 6.39 -7.19
N SER A 209 4.77 6.91 -8.33
CA SER A 209 5.55 6.17 -9.31
C SER A 209 6.53 7.11 -10.01
N THR A 210 7.53 6.53 -10.68
CA THR A 210 8.43 7.22 -11.60
C THR A 210 8.27 6.59 -12.98
N ASP A 211 8.47 7.34 -14.06
CA ASP A 211 8.37 6.88 -15.47
C ASP A 211 9.19 5.60 -15.79
N ALA A 212 10.10 5.20 -14.90
CA ALA A 212 10.90 3.97 -15.01
C ALA A 212 10.18 2.66 -14.58
N ASN A 213 8.98 2.73 -13.98
CA ASN A 213 8.28 1.55 -13.49
C ASN A 213 6.96 1.34 -14.25
N ASP A 214 6.97 0.46 -15.25
CA ASP A 214 5.74 -0.19 -15.73
C ASP A 214 5.22 -1.06 -14.58
N VAL A 215 4.20 -0.56 -13.89
CA VAL A 215 3.38 -1.39 -13.01
C VAL A 215 2.33 -2.03 -13.91
N ASP A 216 2.68 -3.15 -14.55
CA ASP A 216 1.78 -3.98 -15.37
C ASP A 216 1.31 -5.24 -14.60
#